data_AF-B3V6G6-F1
#
_entry.id   AF-B3V6G6-F1
#
_cell.length_a   1.000
_cell.length_b   1.000
_cell.length_c   1.000
_cell.angle_alpha   90.00
_cell.angle_beta   90.00
_cell.angle_gamma   90.00
#
_symmetry.space_group_name_H-M   'P 1'
#
loop_
_entity.id
_entity.type
_entity.pdbx_description
1 polymer ?
#
loop_
_entity_poly.entity_id
_entity_poly.type
_entity_poly.pdbx_seq_one_letter_code
_entity_poly.pdbx_strand_id
1 'polypeptide(L)'
;MDKESIGTKSTRAEVITTLYKRGYIEGEQIKATEIGFSVIEALRNHSPLIISSEMTRNIEDSLEKIGTLDRHESDVIEETVLSLLTSLKHIKENEQEIGKNIRHAISNSVNDENSLGKCPVCNSGNLKIIRSKKTKKRFVGCGNYNNGCRASAPIPQEGTIKHLKRICKECKWPMIYTRNKRFSWKLCVNINCPTKEKKNRVKTYIQSGKK
;
A
#
# COMPACT_ATOMS: atom_id res chain seq x y z
N MET A 1 5.97 -11.51 22.18
CA MET A 1 6.82 -12.64 21.78
C MET A 1 7.34 -13.35 23.01
N ASP A 2 8.14 -12.71 23.87
CA ASP A 2 8.66 -13.34 25.10
C ASP A 2 7.58 -13.91 26.03
N LYS A 3 6.57 -13.10 26.35
CA LYS A 3 5.44 -13.52 27.21
C LYS A 3 4.65 -14.70 26.63
N GLU A 4 4.67 -14.85 25.32
CA GLU A 4 3.98 -15.91 24.60
C GLU A 4 4.92 -17.07 24.21
N SER A 5 6.15 -17.09 24.71
CA SER A 5 7.16 -18.12 24.37
C SER A 5 7.34 -18.33 22.86
N ILE A 6 7.26 -17.25 22.07
CA ILE A 6 7.45 -17.32 20.61
C ILE A 6 8.84 -16.82 20.25
N GLY A 7 9.61 -17.68 19.56
CA GLY A 7 10.98 -17.42 19.16
C GLY A 7 11.96 -17.38 20.32
N THR A 8 13.24 -17.46 19.99
CA THR A 8 14.35 -17.39 20.94
C THR A 8 14.89 -15.96 21.03
N LYS A 9 15.78 -15.69 22.01
CA LYS A 9 16.46 -14.39 22.14
C LYS A 9 17.17 -13.97 20.85
N SER A 10 17.68 -14.92 20.07
CA SER A 10 18.40 -14.66 18.82
C SER A 10 17.46 -14.41 17.63
N THR A 11 16.30 -15.07 17.55
CA THR A 11 15.44 -15.00 16.34
C THR A 11 14.44 -13.86 16.34
N ARG A 12 14.05 -13.32 17.51
CA ARG A 12 12.99 -12.29 17.59
C ARG A 12 13.35 -10.99 16.87
N ALA A 13 14.59 -10.52 16.98
CA ALA A 13 15.04 -9.32 16.29
C ALA A 13 15.00 -9.48 14.76
N GLU A 14 15.37 -10.67 14.28
CA GLU A 14 15.32 -11.02 12.87
C GLU A 14 13.88 -11.13 12.34
N VAL A 15 12.96 -11.70 13.14
CA VAL A 15 11.54 -11.75 12.82
C VAL A 15 10.97 -10.34 12.63
N ILE A 16 11.19 -9.44 13.59
CA ILE A 16 10.71 -8.05 13.48
C ILE A 16 11.30 -7.36 12.24
N THR A 17 12.60 -7.53 12.00
CA THR A 17 13.28 -6.98 10.82
C THR A 17 12.67 -7.51 9.52
N THR A 18 12.32 -8.80 9.49
CA THR A 18 11.69 -9.44 8.33
C THR A 18 10.29 -8.89 8.08
N LEU A 19 9.50 -8.66 9.12
CA LEU A 19 8.16 -8.05 9.01
C LEU A 19 8.23 -6.64 8.40
N TYR A 20 9.22 -5.83 8.81
CA TYR A 20 9.47 -4.52 8.18
C TYR A 20 9.91 -4.65 6.73
N LYS A 21 10.91 -5.50 6.44
CA LYS A 21 11.43 -5.71 5.08
C LYS A 21 10.35 -6.18 4.10
N ARG A 22 9.40 -7.00 4.56
CA ARG A 22 8.28 -7.50 3.75
C ARG A 22 7.10 -6.51 3.68
N GLY A 23 7.14 -5.41 4.42
CA GLY A 23 6.10 -4.38 4.41
C GLY A 23 4.80 -4.78 5.13
N TYR A 24 4.85 -5.73 6.07
CA TYR A 24 3.70 -6.09 6.90
C TYR A 24 3.51 -5.13 8.08
N ILE A 25 4.59 -4.49 8.52
CA ILE A 25 4.58 -3.47 9.57
C ILE A 25 5.40 -2.24 9.14
N GLU A 26 5.08 -1.08 9.69
CA GLU A 26 5.75 0.19 9.39
C GLU A 26 5.77 1.15 10.60
N GLY A 27 6.55 2.24 10.44
CA GLY A 27 6.64 3.35 11.40
C GLY A 27 7.68 3.14 12.52
N GLU A 28 8.03 4.22 13.22
CA GLU A 28 8.86 4.14 14.44
C GLU A 28 8.09 3.50 15.60
N GLN A 29 6.80 3.83 15.72
CA GLN A 29 5.84 3.04 16.49
C GLN A 29 5.27 1.97 15.58
N ILE A 30 5.57 0.70 15.87
CA ILE A 30 5.15 -0.46 15.07
C ILE A 30 3.64 -0.42 14.86
N LYS A 31 3.24 -0.36 13.59
CA LYS A 31 1.84 -0.47 13.15
C LYS A 31 1.75 -1.46 12.00
N ALA A 32 0.67 -2.24 11.97
CA ALA A 32 0.40 -3.14 10.85
C ALA A 32 -0.02 -2.32 9.62
N THR A 33 0.47 -2.72 8.45
CA THR A 33 0.05 -2.14 7.16
C THR A 33 -1.25 -2.78 6.70
N GLU A 34 -1.91 -2.19 5.71
CA GLU A 34 -3.08 -2.79 5.04
C GLU A 34 -2.77 -4.21 4.51
N ILE A 35 -1.57 -4.41 3.95
CA ILE A 35 -1.12 -5.72 3.48
C ILE A 35 -0.99 -6.69 4.66
N GLY A 36 -0.39 -6.25 5.77
CA GLY A 36 -0.26 -7.04 6.98
C GLY A 36 -1.62 -7.49 7.54
N PHE A 37 -2.58 -6.57 7.60
CA PHE A 37 -3.95 -6.88 8.02
C PHE A 37 -4.62 -7.89 7.11
N SER A 38 -4.58 -7.69 5.79
CA SER A 38 -5.25 -8.59 4.84
C SER A 38 -4.64 -9.99 4.81
N VAL A 39 -3.32 -10.12 5.00
CA VAL A 39 -2.68 -11.44 5.12
C VAL A 39 -3.16 -12.16 6.38
N ILE A 40 -3.17 -11.47 7.53
CA ILE A 40 -3.62 -12.07 8.79
C ILE A 40 -5.10 -12.43 8.75
N GLU A 41 -5.95 -11.60 8.15
CA GLU A 41 -7.38 -11.88 7.99
C GLU A 41 -7.63 -13.09 7.11
N ALA A 42 -6.92 -13.20 5.97
CA ALA A 42 -7.00 -14.37 5.11
C ALA A 42 -6.56 -15.65 5.84
N LEU A 43 -5.44 -15.61 6.55
CA LEU A 43 -4.97 -16.76 7.32
C LEU A 43 -5.92 -17.12 8.46
N ARG A 44 -6.52 -16.15 9.14
CA ARG A 44 -7.50 -16.42 10.22
C ARG A 44 -8.73 -17.15 9.71
N ASN A 45 -9.21 -16.82 8.51
CA ASN A 45 -10.42 -17.41 7.93
C ASN A 45 -10.18 -18.83 7.38
N HIS A 46 -8.98 -19.10 6.86
CA HIS A 46 -8.71 -20.36 6.16
C HIS A 46 -7.75 -21.30 6.91
N SER A 47 -6.97 -20.81 7.87
CA SER A 47 -5.96 -21.59 8.59
C SER A 47 -5.65 -20.99 9.98
N PRO A 48 -6.61 -21.02 10.93
CA PRO A 48 -6.41 -20.43 12.25
C PRO A 48 -5.32 -21.12 13.07
N LEU A 49 -5.09 -22.41 12.82
CA LEU A 49 -4.10 -23.21 13.55
C LEU A 49 -2.66 -22.71 13.31
N ILE A 50 -2.30 -22.43 12.04
CA ILE A 50 -0.93 -22.01 11.67
C ILE A 50 -0.53 -20.62 12.21
N ILE A 51 -1.51 -19.78 12.56
CA ILE A 51 -1.27 -18.46 13.15
C ILE A 51 -1.40 -18.45 14.68
N SER A 52 -1.66 -19.60 15.29
CA SER A 52 -1.83 -19.70 16.73
C SER A 52 -0.49 -19.63 17.47
N SER A 53 -0.47 -18.91 18.60
CA SER A 53 0.70 -18.89 19.48
C SER A 53 0.95 -20.25 20.11
N GLU A 54 -0.10 -21.03 20.35
CA GLU A 54 -0.04 -22.39 20.89
C GLU A 54 0.71 -23.34 19.96
N MET A 55 0.33 -23.43 18.67
CA MET A 55 1.06 -24.27 17.70
C MET A 55 2.53 -23.85 17.60
N THR A 56 2.79 -22.54 17.56
CA THR A 56 4.16 -22.02 17.49
C THR A 56 4.98 -22.45 18.70
N ARG A 57 4.41 -22.33 19.90
CA ARG A 57 5.07 -22.72 21.16
C ARG A 57 5.36 -24.23 21.22
N ASN A 58 4.40 -25.05 20.80
CA ASN A 58 4.58 -26.51 20.77
C ASN A 58 5.75 -26.93 19.86
N ILE A 59 5.95 -26.22 18.75
CA ILE A 59 7.08 -26.47 17.84
C ILE A 59 8.40 -26.02 18.51
N GLU A 60 8.45 -24.84 19.11
CA GLU A 60 9.64 -24.36 19.83
C GLU A 60 10.04 -25.31 20.98
N ASP A 61 9.08 -25.77 21.77
CA ASP A 61 9.30 -26.75 22.85
C ASP A 61 9.82 -28.10 22.30
N SER A 62 9.34 -28.50 21.12
CA SER A 62 9.80 -29.73 20.48
C SER A 62 11.24 -29.59 19.97
N LEU A 63 11.61 -28.43 19.43
CA LEU A 63 12.97 -28.12 19.02
C LEU A 63 13.94 -28.05 20.22
N GLU A 64 13.48 -27.53 21.36
CA GLU A 64 14.27 -27.52 22.60
C GLU A 64 14.55 -28.95 23.09
N LYS A 65 13.55 -29.84 23.06
CA LYS A 65 13.71 -31.26 23.43
C LYS A 65 14.66 -32.04 22.53
N ILE A 66 14.82 -31.65 21.26
CA ILE A 66 15.89 -32.20 20.41
C ILE A 66 17.25 -31.76 20.94
N GLY A 67 17.38 -30.47 21.31
CA GLY A 67 18.61 -29.92 21.86
C GLY A 67 19.04 -30.54 23.20
N THR A 68 18.10 -31.02 24.01
CA THR A 68 18.37 -31.75 25.26
C THR A 68 18.53 -33.26 25.09
N LEU A 69 18.40 -33.79 23.86
CA LEU A 69 18.39 -35.22 23.54
C LEU A 69 17.21 -36.02 24.15
N ASP A 70 16.13 -35.33 24.52
CA ASP A 70 14.91 -35.95 25.05
C ASP A 70 13.95 -36.45 23.95
N ARG A 71 14.17 -36.02 22.69
CA ARG A 71 13.43 -36.49 21.51
C ARG A 71 14.33 -36.65 20.29
N HIS A 72 14.01 -37.62 19.44
CA HIS A 72 14.65 -37.76 18.13
C HIS A 72 14.09 -36.75 17.14
N GLU A 73 14.98 -36.20 16.30
CA GLU A 73 14.64 -35.24 15.26
C GLU A 73 13.61 -35.78 14.26
N SER A 74 13.71 -37.06 13.90
CA SER A 74 12.78 -37.74 12.99
C SER A 74 11.33 -37.63 13.45
N ASP A 75 11.10 -37.86 14.73
CA ASP A 75 9.77 -37.93 15.32
C ASP A 75 9.13 -36.55 15.35
N VAL A 76 9.92 -35.52 15.66
CA VAL A 76 9.46 -34.12 15.68
C VAL A 76 9.12 -33.64 14.27
N ILE A 77 9.92 -34.01 13.26
CA ILE A 77 9.63 -33.66 11.86
C ILE A 77 8.32 -34.31 11.42
N GLU A 78 8.15 -35.61 11.68
CA GLU A 78 6.94 -36.33 11.27
C GLU A 78 5.67 -35.73 11.91
N GLU A 79 5.68 -35.51 13.23
CA GLU A 79 4.57 -34.88 13.95
C GLU A 79 4.26 -33.47 13.43
N THR A 80 5.29 -32.66 13.19
CA THR A 80 5.13 -31.28 12.70
C THR A 80 4.54 -31.27 11.30
N VAL A 81 5.02 -32.14 10.41
CA VAL A 81 4.49 -32.27 9.05
C VAL A 81 3.03 -32.70 9.10
N LEU A 82 2.68 -33.70 9.91
CA LEU A 82 1.30 -34.16 10.06
C LEU A 82 0.37 -33.04 10.56
N SER A 83 0.82 -32.26 11.55
CA SER A 83 0.07 -31.11 12.08
C SER A 83 -0.12 -29.99 11.04
N LEU A 84 0.91 -29.73 10.22
CA LEU A 84 0.85 -28.70 9.17
C LEU A 84 0.03 -29.12 7.97
N LEU A 85 -0.01 -30.40 7.59
CA LEU A 85 -0.70 -30.88 6.41
C LEU A 85 -2.18 -30.50 6.39
N THR A 86 -2.87 -30.61 7.53
CA THR A 86 -4.27 -30.20 7.67
C THR A 86 -4.44 -28.71 7.40
N SER A 87 -3.57 -27.89 7.98
CA SER A 87 -3.58 -26.43 7.80
C SER A 87 -3.27 -26.01 6.36
N LEU A 88 -2.30 -26.67 5.73
CA LEU A 88 -1.88 -26.41 4.35
C LEU A 88 -2.94 -26.84 3.34
N LYS A 89 -3.68 -27.92 3.60
CA LYS A 89 -4.78 -28.38 2.76
C LYS A 89 -5.86 -27.31 2.63
N HIS A 90 -6.30 -26.72 3.74
CA HIS A 90 -7.29 -25.64 3.73
C HIS A 90 -6.81 -24.39 2.99
N ILE A 91 -5.52 -24.05 3.09
CA ILE A 91 -4.94 -22.94 2.30
C ILE A 91 -4.96 -23.28 0.82
N LYS A 92 -4.61 -24.53 0.45
CA LYS A 92 -4.55 -24.97 -0.94
C LYS A 92 -5.93 -24.98 -1.60
N GLU A 93 -6.94 -25.45 -0.89
CA GLU A 93 -8.33 -25.48 -1.37
C GLU A 93 -8.89 -24.06 -1.62
N ASN A 94 -8.47 -23.09 -0.80
CA ASN A 94 -8.94 -21.70 -0.88
C ASN A 94 -7.94 -20.74 -1.56
N GLU A 95 -6.91 -21.27 -2.24
CA GLU A 95 -5.78 -20.50 -2.79
C GLU A 95 -6.25 -19.35 -3.70
N GLN A 96 -7.26 -19.59 -4.54
CA GLN A 96 -7.77 -18.56 -5.45
C GLN A 96 -8.46 -17.42 -4.72
N GLU A 97 -9.24 -17.72 -3.68
CA GLU A 97 -9.95 -16.73 -2.89
C GLU A 97 -8.98 -15.89 -2.05
N ILE A 98 -8.07 -16.57 -1.34
CA ILE A 98 -6.96 -15.94 -0.61
C ILE A 98 -6.17 -15.01 -1.54
N GLY A 99 -5.81 -15.51 -2.72
CA GLY A 99 -5.08 -14.75 -3.73
C GLY A 99 -5.85 -13.53 -4.22
N LYS A 100 -7.17 -13.63 -4.42
CA LYS A 100 -8.02 -12.48 -4.79
C LYS A 100 -8.08 -11.43 -3.68
N ASN A 101 -8.29 -11.86 -2.43
CA ASN A 101 -8.41 -10.97 -1.28
C ASN A 101 -7.10 -10.19 -1.03
N ILE A 102 -5.96 -10.89 -1.05
CA ILE A 102 -4.64 -10.26 -0.88
C ILE A 102 -4.33 -9.33 -2.06
N ARG A 103 -4.61 -9.74 -3.30
CA ARG A 103 -4.42 -8.87 -4.47
C ARG A 103 -5.30 -7.63 -4.40
N HIS A 104 -6.53 -7.76 -3.94
CA HIS A 104 -7.43 -6.61 -3.77
C HIS A 104 -6.87 -5.63 -2.74
N ALA A 105 -6.40 -6.10 -1.59
CA ALA A 105 -5.76 -5.28 -0.56
C ALA A 105 -4.49 -4.57 -1.04
N ILE A 106 -3.62 -5.28 -1.76
CA ILE A 106 -2.42 -4.70 -2.39
C ILE A 106 -2.84 -3.68 -3.46
N SER A 107 -3.83 -4.01 -4.28
CA SER A 107 -4.29 -3.10 -5.32
C SER A 107 -4.94 -1.85 -4.73
N ASN A 108 -5.65 -1.95 -3.61
CA ASN A 108 -6.28 -0.82 -2.94
C ASN A 108 -5.26 0.07 -2.27
N SER A 109 -4.29 -0.49 -1.56
CA SER A 109 -3.17 0.29 -1.01
C SER A 109 -2.37 0.99 -2.11
N VAL A 110 -2.02 0.31 -3.21
CA VAL A 110 -1.31 0.91 -4.36
C VAL A 110 -2.19 1.90 -5.13
N ASN A 111 -3.49 1.62 -5.28
CA ASN A 111 -4.43 2.50 -5.96
C ASN A 111 -4.72 3.74 -5.13
N ASP A 112 -4.78 3.68 -3.80
CA ASP A 112 -4.99 4.83 -2.93
C ASP A 112 -3.72 5.69 -2.83
N GLU A 113 -2.54 5.09 -2.86
CA GLU A 113 -1.28 5.84 -2.93
C GLU A 113 -1.12 6.59 -4.26
N ASN A 114 -1.52 5.96 -5.38
CA ASN A 114 -1.44 6.57 -6.72
C ASN A 114 -2.71 7.31 -7.14
N SER A 115 -3.78 7.24 -6.35
CA SER A 115 -5.00 8.00 -6.58
C SER A 115 -4.88 9.36 -5.95
N LEU A 116 -5.23 10.36 -6.74
CA LEU A 116 -5.43 11.73 -6.30
C LEU A 116 -6.86 11.94 -5.78
N GLY A 117 -7.67 10.89 -5.59
CA GLY A 117 -9.05 10.95 -5.13
C GLY A 117 -10.09 10.89 -6.25
N LYS A 118 -11.38 11.02 -5.87
CA LYS A 118 -12.52 10.92 -6.78
C LYS A 118 -12.49 11.99 -7.86
N CYS A 119 -12.85 11.61 -9.08
CA CYS A 119 -12.95 12.51 -10.22
C CYS A 119 -14.19 13.41 -10.05
N PRO A 120 -14.02 14.74 -9.97
CA PRO A 120 -15.13 15.67 -9.79
C PRO A 120 -16.01 15.82 -11.05
N VAL A 121 -15.62 15.22 -12.18
CA VAL A 121 -16.37 15.28 -13.45
C VAL A 121 -17.37 14.14 -13.56
N CYS A 122 -16.98 12.90 -13.23
CA CYS A 122 -17.85 11.73 -13.38
C CYS A 122 -18.29 11.11 -12.05
N ASN A 123 -17.72 11.54 -10.91
CA ASN A 123 -17.96 11.05 -9.54
C ASN A 123 -17.81 9.53 -9.30
N SER A 124 -17.62 8.74 -10.34
CA SER A 124 -17.50 7.27 -10.35
C SER A 124 -16.06 6.80 -10.51
N GLY A 125 -15.21 7.59 -11.18
CA GLY A 125 -13.81 7.26 -11.40
C GLY A 125 -12.87 7.94 -10.41
N ASN A 126 -11.67 7.39 -10.25
CA ASN A 126 -10.59 7.99 -9.47
C ASN A 126 -9.54 8.63 -10.40
N LEU A 127 -9.06 9.82 -10.03
CA LEU A 127 -7.96 10.49 -10.73
C LEU A 127 -6.63 9.82 -10.34
N LYS A 128 -5.77 9.56 -11.31
CA LYS A 128 -4.44 8.95 -11.12
C LYS A 128 -3.39 9.69 -11.94
N ILE A 129 -2.13 9.61 -11.50
CA ILE A 129 -0.99 10.09 -12.30
C ILE A 129 -0.63 9.01 -13.32
N ILE A 130 -0.65 9.37 -14.60
CA ILE A 130 -0.40 8.48 -15.74
C ILE A 130 0.80 9.01 -16.52
N ARG A 131 1.65 8.11 -17.01
CA ARG A 131 2.72 8.43 -17.97
C ARG A 131 2.32 7.88 -19.34
N SER A 132 2.20 8.77 -20.32
CA SER A 132 1.83 8.39 -21.69
C SER A 132 2.90 7.48 -22.29
N LYS A 133 2.53 6.31 -22.82
CA LYS A 133 3.47 5.42 -23.53
C LYS A 133 4.03 6.07 -24.80
N LYS A 134 3.19 6.83 -25.53
CA LYS A 134 3.56 7.50 -26.79
C LYS A 134 4.46 8.70 -26.57
N THR A 135 4.10 9.61 -25.67
CA THR A 135 4.82 10.89 -25.50
C THR A 135 5.81 10.88 -24.34
N LYS A 136 5.81 9.84 -23.50
CA LYS A 136 6.55 9.75 -22.23
C LYS A 136 6.21 10.86 -21.22
N LYS A 137 5.25 11.75 -21.52
CA LYS A 137 4.81 12.84 -20.64
C LYS A 137 3.90 12.33 -19.53
N ARG A 138 4.02 12.92 -18.34
CA ARG A 138 3.17 12.67 -17.16
C ARG A 138 1.95 13.58 -17.18
N PHE A 139 0.80 13.07 -16.79
CA PHE A 139 -0.46 13.82 -16.68
C PHE A 139 -1.34 13.16 -15.63
N VAL A 140 -2.40 13.85 -15.20
CA VAL A 140 -3.45 13.25 -14.38
C VAL A 140 -4.61 12.87 -15.28
N GLY A 141 -5.15 11.66 -15.11
CA GLY A 141 -6.30 11.17 -15.86
C GLY A 141 -7.26 10.38 -14.99
N CYS A 142 -8.54 10.38 -15.37
CA CYS A 142 -9.57 9.57 -14.71
C CYS A 142 -9.47 8.09 -15.13
N GLY A 143 -9.52 7.19 -14.15
CA GLY A 143 -9.56 5.74 -14.41
C GLY A 143 -10.81 5.28 -15.16
N ASN A 144 -11.91 6.04 -15.08
CA ASN A 144 -13.17 5.76 -15.80
C ASN A 144 -13.18 6.29 -17.25
N TYR A 145 -12.02 6.37 -17.90
CA TYR A 145 -11.88 6.90 -19.26
C TYR A 145 -12.61 6.06 -20.30
N ASN A 146 -12.59 4.73 -20.15
CA ASN A 146 -13.24 3.79 -21.06
C ASN A 146 -14.77 3.94 -21.09
N ASN A 147 -15.37 4.45 -20.01
CA ASN A 147 -16.82 4.71 -19.93
C ASN A 147 -17.17 6.17 -20.28
N GLY A 148 -16.28 6.88 -20.99
CA GLY A 148 -16.56 8.21 -21.55
C GLY A 148 -16.01 9.41 -20.76
N CYS A 149 -15.38 9.21 -19.59
CA CYS A 149 -14.85 10.33 -18.82
C CYS A 149 -13.55 10.90 -19.44
N ARG A 150 -13.56 12.17 -19.84
CA ARG A 150 -12.39 12.85 -20.44
C ARG A 150 -11.59 13.74 -19.48
N ALA A 151 -11.81 13.61 -18.18
CA ALA A 151 -11.09 14.40 -17.18
C ALA A 151 -9.59 14.09 -17.23
N SER A 152 -8.81 15.05 -17.71
CA SER A 152 -7.36 14.98 -17.76
C SER A 152 -6.71 16.35 -17.60
N ALA A 153 -5.51 16.39 -17.02
CA ALA A 153 -4.75 17.63 -16.88
C ALA A 153 -3.23 17.36 -16.92
N PRO A 154 -2.45 18.18 -17.64
CA PRO A 154 -1.00 18.06 -17.61
C PRO A 154 -0.44 18.47 -16.24
N ILE A 155 0.65 17.83 -15.83
CA ILE A 155 1.37 18.14 -14.59
C ILE A 155 2.85 18.45 -14.88
N PRO A 156 3.61 19.04 -13.94
CA PRO A 156 5.04 19.23 -14.11
C PRO A 156 5.75 17.92 -14.51
N GLN A 157 6.58 17.99 -15.54
CA GLN A 157 7.24 16.80 -16.11
C GLN A 157 8.49 16.36 -15.35
N GLU A 158 9.08 17.30 -14.61
CA GLU A 158 10.28 17.11 -13.81
C GLU A 158 9.96 17.26 -12.33
N GLY A 159 10.74 16.60 -11.49
CA GLY A 159 10.63 16.65 -10.04
C GLY A 159 9.82 15.52 -9.41
N THR A 160 9.82 15.54 -8.08
CA THR A 160 9.04 14.62 -7.26
C THR A 160 7.64 15.19 -7.05
N ILE A 161 6.62 14.35 -7.22
CA ILE A 161 5.21 14.70 -7.04
C ILE A 161 4.71 13.96 -5.80
N LYS A 162 4.06 14.68 -4.88
CA LYS A 162 3.39 14.10 -3.71
C LYS A 162 1.92 14.52 -3.71
N HIS A 163 1.03 13.57 -3.46
CA HIS A 163 -0.39 13.86 -3.25
C HIS A 163 -0.56 14.54 -1.89
N LEU A 164 -1.24 15.70 -1.85
CA LEU A 164 -1.47 16.44 -0.60
C LEU A 164 -2.70 15.96 0.19
N LYS A 165 -3.46 14.98 -0.33
CA LYS A 165 -4.75 14.52 0.22
C LYS A 165 -5.72 15.69 0.51
N ARG A 166 -5.63 16.76 -0.29
CA ARG A 166 -6.44 17.97 -0.17
C ARG A 166 -7.11 18.28 -1.50
N ILE A 167 -8.34 18.76 -1.41
CA ILE A 167 -9.16 19.14 -2.55
C ILE A 167 -9.14 20.67 -2.69
N CYS A 168 -9.11 21.17 -3.92
CA CYS A 168 -9.25 22.59 -4.21
C CYS A 168 -10.66 23.06 -3.85
N LYS A 169 -10.76 24.11 -3.02
CA LYS A 169 -12.05 24.66 -2.56
C LYS A 169 -12.95 25.17 -3.70
N GLU A 170 -12.35 25.57 -4.80
CA GLU A 170 -13.03 26.25 -5.91
C GLU A 170 -13.51 25.25 -6.98
N CYS A 171 -12.60 24.41 -7.48
CA CYS A 171 -12.92 23.51 -8.59
C CYS A 171 -13.09 22.05 -8.17
N LYS A 172 -12.92 21.71 -6.88
CA LYS A 172 -13.04 20.34 -6.34
C LYS A 172 -12.05 19.30 -6.91
N TRP A 173 -11.04 19.74 -7.66
CA TRP A 173 -9.95 18.87 -8.11
C TRP A 173 -8.88 18.73 -7.02
N PRO A 174 -8.14 17.61 -6.99
CA PRO A 174 -7.09 17.40 -6.01
C PRO A 174 -5.90 18.34 -6.17
N MET A 175 -5.18 18.52 -5.06
CA MET A 175 -3.96 19.30 -5.00
C MET A 175 -2.74 18.40 -4.88
N ILE A 176 -1.69 18.77 -5.60
CA ILE A 176 -0.39 18.10 -5.57
C ILE A 176 0.70 19.06 -5.11
N TYR A 177 1.70 18.50 -4.47
CA TYR A 177 2.96 19.17 -4.18
C TYR A 177 4.01 18.68 -5.16
N THR A 178 4.78 19.59 -5.75
CA THR A 178 5.90 19.20 -6.60
C THR A 178 7.18 19.90 -6.16
N ARG A 179 8.28 19.16 -6.11
CA ARG A 179 9.60 19.66 -5.72
C ARG A 179 10.63 19.32 -6.79
N ASN A 180 11.27 20.37 -7.32
CA ASN A 180 12.42 20.29 -8.22
C ASN A 180 13.65 20.86 -7.50
N LYS A 181 14.84 20.77 -8.11
CA LYS A 181 16.08 21.30 -7.52
C LYS A 181 16.02 22.80 -7.20
N ARG A 182 15.23 23.58 -7.97
CA ARG A 182 15.13 25.04 -7.84
C ARG A 182 13.91 25.54 -7.07
N PHE A 183 12.78 24.86 -7.16
CA PHE A 183 11.51 25.36 -6.61
C PHE A 183 10.64 24.23 -6.08
N SER A 184 9.82 24.57 -5.08
CA SER A 184 8.75 23.73 -4.58
C SER A 184 7.43 24.51 -4.58
N TRP A 185 6.38 23.94 -5.15
CA TRP A 185 5.05 24.57 -5.16
C TRP A 185 3.92 23.57 -4.89
N LYS A 186 2.86 24.06 -4.27
CA LYS A 186 1.57 23.37 -4.11
C LYS A 186 0.65 23.90 -5.19
N LEU A 187 0.11 23.04 -6.05
CA LEU A 187 -0.82 23.45 -7.10
C LEU A 187 -2.05 22.56 -7.17
N CYS A 188 -3.17 23.18 -7.55
CA CYS A 188 -4.34 22.44 -8.02
C CYS A 188 -4.00 21.78 -9.36
N VAL A 189 -4.39 20.52 -9.53
CA VAL A 189 -4.13 19.75 -10.76
C VAL A 189 -4.91 20.31 -11.95
N ASN A 190 -6.13 20.81 -11.73
CA ASN A 190 -6.95 21.36 -12.80
C ASN A 190 -6.26 22.56 -13.47
N ILE A 191 -6.12 22.51 -14.78
CA ILE A 191 -5.59 23.64 -15.57
C ILE A 191 -6.63 24.77 -15.68
N ASN A 192 -7.91 24.41 -15.76
CA ASN A 192 -9.05 25.33 -15.85
C ASN A 192 -9.54 25.76 -14.46
N CYS A 193 -8.65 25.83 -13.47
CA CYS A 193 -9.04 26.24 -12.13
C CYS A 193 -9.24 27.77 -12.10
N PRO A 194 -10.38 28.29 -11.61
CA PRO A 194 -10.64 29.73 -11.57
C PRO A 194 -9.56 30.55 -10.84
N THR A 195 -8.91 29.95 -9.83
CA THR A 195 -7.80 30.60 -9.10
C THR A 195 -6.53 30.77 -9.93
N LYS A 196 -6.33 29.95 -10.97
CA LYS A 196 -5.22 30.11 -11.92
C LYS A 196 -5.53 31.18 -12.95
N GLU A 197 -6.77 31.29 -13.40
CA GLU A 197 -7.20 32.35 -14.32
C GLU A 197 -7.06 33.75 -13.68
N LYS A 198 -7.48 33.91 -12.43
CA LYS A 198 -7.31 35.16 -11.69
C LYS A 198 -5.83 35.58 -11.57
N LYS A 199 -4.91 34.64 -11.32
CA LYS A 199 -3.47 34.93 -11.27
C LYS A 199 -2.87 35.33 -12.62
N ASN A 200 -3.33 34.75 -13.72
CA ASN A 200 -2.89 35.15 -15.05
C ASN A 200 -3.43 36.53 -15.46
N ARG A 201 -4.70 36.83 -15.13
CA ARG A 201 -5.29 38.16 -15.38
C ARG A 201 -4.60 39.29 -14.60
N VAL A 202 -4.20 39.05 -13.35
CA VAL A 202 -3.44 40.03 -12.56
C VAL A 202 -2.04 40.27 -13.13
N LYS A 203 -1.38 39.23 -13.68
CA LYS A 203 -0.07 39.40 -14.34
C LYS A 203 -0.15 40.20 -15.64
N THR A 204 -1.20 39.98 -16.46
CA THR A 204 -1.38 40.77 -17.69
C THR A 204 -1.70 42.23 -17.41
N TYR A 205 -2.52 42.54 -16.39
CA TYR A 205 -2.79 43.93 -16.00
C TYR A 205 -1.55 44.69 -15.51
N ILE A 206 -0.66 44.03 -14.75
CA ILE A 206 0.60 44.64 -14.28
C ILE A 206 1.60 44.85 -15.43
N GLN A 207 1.55 44.00 -16.48
CA GLN A 207 2.38 44.15 -17.68
C GLN A 207 1.87 45.24 -18.63
N SER A 208 0.55 45.48 -18.68
CA SER A 208 -0.05 46.53 -19.51
C SER A 208 0.00 47.94 -18.89
N GLY A 209 0.19 48.05 -17.56
CA GLY A 209 0.32 49.33 -16.85
C GLY A 209 1.74 49.89 -16.73
N LYS A 210 2.69 49.37 -17.53
CA LYS A 210 4.10 49.82 -17.60
C LYS A 210 4.46 50.47 -18.95
N LYS A 211 3.47 51.00 -19.66
CA LYS A 211 3.66 51.85 -20.84
C LYS A 211 3.07 53.22 -20.57
#